data_AF-A0A0T5VMQ7-F1
#
_entry.id   AF-A0A0T5VMQ7-F1
#
_cell.length_a   1.000
_cell.length_b   1.000
_cell.length_c   1.000
_cell.angle_alpha   90.00
_cell.angle_beta   90.00
_cell.angle_gamma   90.00
#
_symmetry.space_group_name_H-M   'P 1'
#
loop_
_entity.id
_entity.type
_entity.pdbx_description
1 polymer ?
#
loop_
_entity_poly.entity_id
_entity_poly.type
_entity_poly.pdbx_seq_one_letter_code
_entity_poly.pdbx_strand_id
1 'polypeptide(L)'
;MNGDILYTQICAYVQISRDEFELFFNLFKPVYLKKGEFHYIAGKVPKYWSFTLKGCLREYWLDSQGDEKISRFYEENTWVGQVESMINSGHRLYV
;
A
#
# COMPACT_ATOMS: atom_id res chain seq x y z
N MET A 1 16.62 4.52 -1.08
CA MET A 1 15.49 4.02 -0.28
C MET A 1 16.01 2.84 0.52
N ASN A 2 15.92 2.83 1.86
CA ASN A 2 16.35 1.65 2.62
C ASN A 2 15.23 0.59 2.52
N GLY A 3 15.55 -0.58 1.96
CA GLY A 3 14.63 -1.71 1.78
C GLY A 3 14.85 -2.87 2.74
N ASP A 4 15.76 -2.74 3.73
CA ASP A 4 16.19 -3.85 4.59
C ASP A 4 15.04 -4.45 5.39
N ILE A 5 14.07 -3.63 5.80
CA ILE A 5 12.89 -4.11 6.52
C ILE A 5 11.97 -4.94 5.59
N LEU A 6 11.82 -4.53 4.34
CA LEU A 6 11.07 -5.29 3.34
C LEU A 6 11.79 -6.61 3.01
N TYR A 7 13.12 -6.58 2.88
CA TYR A 7 13.94 -7.79 2.70
C TYR A 7 13.74 -8.76 3.86
N THR A 8 13.80 -8.27 5.09
CA THR A 8 13.61 -9.07 6.31
C THR A 8 12.22 -9.72 6.33
N GLN A 9 11.18 -8.97 5.98
CA GLN A 9 9.81 -9.49 5.91
C GLN A 9 9.64 -10.54 4.80
N ILE A 10 10.18 -10.31 3.61
CA ILE A 10 10.10 -11.29 2.52
C ILE A 10 10.83 -12.58 2.92
N CYS A 11 12.00 -12.48 3.54
CA CYS A 11 12.77 -13.62 4.05
C CYS A 11 12.01 -14.47 5.08
N ALA A 12 11.00 -13.92 5.75
CA ALA A 12 10.15 -14.68 6.67
C ALA A 12 9.21 -15.65 5.96
N TYR A 13 8.96 -15.46 4.66
CA TYR A 13 8.03 -16.27 3.86
C TYR A 13 8.74 -17.08 2.76
N VAL A 14 9.88 -16.60 2.25
CA VAL A 14 10.62 -17.23 1.15
C VAL A 14 12.13 -17.03 1.31
N GLN A 15 12.93 -18.04 0.95
CA GLN A 15 14.37 -17.88 0.84
C GLN A 15 14.70 -17.19 -0.49
N ILE A 16 15.23 -15.97 -0.41
CA ILE A 16 15.69 -15.17 -1.55
C ILE A 16 17.06 -14.60 -1.23
N SER A 17 17.98 -14.60 -2.19
CA SER A 17 19.29 -13.98 -2.01
C SER A 17 19.18 -12.45 -1.97
N ARG A 18 20.23 -11.79 -1.47
CA ARG A 18 20.27 -10.32 -1.47
C ARG A 18 20.22 -9.76 -2.90
N ASP A 19 20.92 -10.36 -3.84
CA ASP A 19 20.97 -9.90 -5.24
C ASP A 19 19.60 -10.01 -5.92
N GLU A 20 18.89 -11.12 -5.72
CA GLU A 20 17.51 -11.29 -6.21
C GLU A 20 16.54 -10.30 -5.57
N PHE A 21 16.69 -10.03 -4.27
CA PHE A 21 15.91 -9.00 -3.60
C PHE A 21 16.17 -7.61 -4.19
N GLU A 22 17.42 -7.24 -4.44
CA GLU A 22 17.74 -5.94 -5.04
C GLU A 22 17.11 -5.80 -6.44
N LEU A 23 17.09 -6.87 -7.24
CA LEU A 23 16.39 -6.87 -8.54
C LEU A 23 14.88 -6.63 -8.37
N PHE A 24 14.25 -7.28 -7.40
CA PHE A 24 12.83 -7.06 -7.05
C PHE A 24 12.59 -5.63 -6.52
N PHE A 25 13.42 -5.16 -5.60
CA PHE A 25 13.30 -3.87 -4.94
C PHE A 25 13.47 -2.71 -5.92
N ASN A 26 14.30 -2.88 -6.95
CA ASN A 26 14.47 -1.90 -8.02
C ASN A 26 13.22 -1.71 -8.92
N LEU A 27 12.22 -2.58 -8.81
CA LEU A 27 10.92 -2.38 -9.47
C LEU A 27 10.04 -1.33 -8.75
N PHE A 28 10.35 -1.02 -7.49
CA PHE A 28 9.59 -0.08 -6.69
C PHE A 28 9.90 1.36 -7.09
N LYS A 29 8.87 2.20 -7.09
CA LYS A 29 9.00 3.65 -7.24
C LYS A 29 8.66 4.31 -5.91
N PRO A 30 9.55 5.14 -5.32
CA PRO A 30 9.24 5.84 -4.09
C PRO A 30 8.09 6.83 -4.33
N VAL A 31 7.14 6.86 -3.40
CA VAL A 31 6.04 7.83 -3.37
C VAL A 31 6.13 8.57 -2.04
N TYR A 32 6.09 9.90 -2.10
CA TYR A 32 6.12 10.77 -0.93
C TYR A 32 4.81 11.55 -0.89
N LEU A 33 4.12 11.47 0.25
CA LEU A 33 2.84 12.12 0.46
C LEU A 33 2.92 13.03 1.69
N LYS A 34 2.30 14.19 1.60
CA LYS A 34 2.04 15.05 2.75
C LYS A 34 0.80 14.55 3.49
N LYS A 35 0.67 14.93 4.76
CA LYS A 35 -0.53 14.61 5.55
C LYS A 35 -1.78 15.16 4.83
N GLY A 36 -2.74 14.28 4.57
CA GLY A 36 -3.99 14.62 3.87
C GLY A 36 -3.95 14.45 2.36
N GLU A 37 -2.80 14.10 1.76
CA GLU A 37 -2.75 13.72 0.35
C GLU A 37 -3.24 12.28 0.13
N PHE A 38 -3.88 12.08 -1.01
CA PHE A 38 -4.46 10.78 -1.39
C PHE A 38 -3.43 9.93 -2.12
N HIS A 39 -3.25 8.70 -1.61
CA HIS A 39 -2.49 7.66 -2.32
C HIS A 39 -3.38 6.92 -3.33
N TYR A 40 -4.56 6.50 -2.86
CA TYR A 40 -5.64 5.95 -3.68
C TYR A 40 -6.87 6.86 -3.58
N ILE A 41 -7.72 6.81 -4.60
CA ILE A 41 -8.91 7.65 -4.71
C ILE A 41 -10.09 6.73 -4.99
N ALA A 42 -11.15 6.85 -4.21
CA ALA A 42 -12.37 6.07 -4.42
C ALA A 42 -12.87 6.16 -5.88
N GLY A 43 -13.41 5.04 -6.37
CA GLY A 43 -13.88 4.92 -7.75
C GLY A 43 -12.78 4.66 -8.78
N LYS A 44 -11.50 4.79 -8.43
CA LYS A 44 -10.37 4.40 -9.29
C LYS A 44 -9.75 3.11 -8.78
N VAL A 45 -9.58 2.14 -9.67
CA VAL A 45 -8.83 0.91 -9.35
C VAL A 45 -7.36 1.28 -9.12
N PRO A 46 -6.77 0.94 -7.96
CA PRO A 46 -5.34 1.14 -7.72
C PRO A 46 -4.49 0.48 -8.80
N LYS A 47 -3.43 1.16 -9.25
CA LYS A 47 -2.52 0.62 -10.28
C LYS A 47 -1.29 -0.09 -9.71
N TYR A 48 -1.04 0.08 -8.42
CA TYR A 48 0.17 -0.38 -7.76
C TYR A 48 -0.20 -0.93 -6.39
N TRP A 49 0.57 -1.91 -5.94
CA TRP A 49 0.57 -2.34 -4.55
C TRP A 49 1.75 -1.67 -3.85
N SER A 50 1.50 -1.02 -2.72
CA SER A 50 2.50 -0.17 -2.06
C SER A 50 2.90 -0.73 -0.71
N PHE A 51 4.08 -0.37 -0.24
CA PHE A 51 4.59 -0.76 1.07
C PHE A 51 4.95 0.49 1.86
N THR A 52 4.41 0.64 3.07
CA THR A 52 4.65 1.83 3.89
C THR A 52 6.03 1.73 4.55
N LEU A 53 7.01 2.47 4.02
CA LEU A 53 8.34 2.56 4.66
C LEU A 53 8.37 3.52 5.85
N LYS A 54 7.58 4.60 5.79
CA LYS A 54 7.51 5.61 6.84
C LYS A 54 6.16 6.32 6.84
N GLY A 55 5.63 6.61 8.02
CA GLY A 55 4.33 7.25 8.20
C GLY A 55 3.18 6.25 8.30
N CYS A 56 1.96 6.71 8.01
CA CYS A 56 0.75 5.90 8.12
C CYS A 56 -0.29 6.36 7.11
N LEU A 57 -0.92 5.41 6.44
CA LEU A 57 -2.08 5.64 5.57
C LEU A 57 -3.35 5.20 6.29
N ARG A 58 -4.48 5.84 6.00
CA ARG A 58 -5.81 5.38 6.43
C ARG A 58 -6.65 5.09 5.22
N GLU A 59 -7.43 4.02 5.28
CA GLU A 59 -8.51 3.74 4.34
C GLU A 59 -9.83 4.05 5.02
N TYR A 60 -10.72 4.74 4.31
CA TYR A 60 -12.01 5.14 4.82
C TYR A 60 -13.07 5.12 3.71
N TRP A 61 -14.34 5.22 4.09
CA TRP A 61 -15.46 5.46 3.19
C TRP A 61 -16.33 6.59 3.74
N LEU A 62 -17.20 7.13 2.90
CA LEU A 62 -18.19 8.13 3.30
C LEU A 62 -19.53 7.43 3.52
N ASP A 63 -20.18 7.67 4.65
CA ASP A 63 -21.53 7.18 4.89
C ASP A 63 -22.59 7.99 4.13
N SER A 64 -23.87 7.64 4.30
CA SER A 64 -24.98 8.31 3.62
C SER A 64 -25.13 9.80 3.99
N GLN A 65 -24.50 10.25 5.08
CA GLN A 65 -24.47 11.66 5.50
C GLN A 65 -23.20 12.38 5.04
N GLY A 66 -22.25 11.65 4.42
CA GLY A 66 -20.98 12.18 3.97
C GLY A 66 -19.89 12.18 5.04
N ASP A 67 -20.11 11.54 6.20
CA ASP A 67 -19.11 11.46 7.25
C ASP A 67 -18.09 10.37 6.96
N GLU A 68 -16.82 10.66 7.22
CA GLU A 68 -15.75 9.68 7.11
C GLU A 68 -15.91 8.56 8.15
N LYS A 69 -15.84 7.32 7.67
CA LYS A 69 -15.80 6.11 8.49
C LYS A 69 -14.52 5.36 8.14
N ILE A 70 -13.60 5.32 9.11
CA ILE A 70 -12.29 4.70 8.93
C ILE A 70 -12.45 3.17 8.94
N SER A 71 -11.98 2.51 7.90
CA SER A 71 -11.96 1.05 7.79
C SER A 71 -10.70 0.46 8.40
N ARG A 72 -9.55 1.09 8.14
CA ARG A 72 -8.23 0.53 8.46
C ARG A 72 -7.15 1.60 8.48
N PHE A 73 -6.13 1.39 9.32
CA PHE A 73 -4.85 2.07 9.23
C PHE A 73 -3.78 1.12 8.69
N TYR A 74 -2.88 1.66 7.88
CA TYR A 74 -1.72 0.98 7.34
C TYR A 74 -0.47 1.68 7.86
N GLU A 75 0.03 1.14 8.96
CA GLU A 75 1.22 1.63 9.65
C GLU A 75 2.51 1.27 8.87
N GLU A 76 3.65 1.68 9.41
CA GLU A 76 4.95 1.33 8.85
C GLU A 76 5.11 -0.19 8.74
N ASN A 77 5.86 -0.62 7.74
CA ASN A 77 6.16 -2.02 7.44
C ASN A 77 4.93 -2.86 7.08
N THR A 78 3.89 -2.22 6.55
CA THR A 78 2.65 -2.88 6.10
C THR A 78 2.41 -2.62 4.62
N TRP A 79 1.82 -3.62 3.95
CA TRP A 79 1.36 -3.50 2.57
C TRP A 79 0.03 -2.75 2.47
N VAL A 80 -0.05 -1.83 1.51
CA VAL A 80 -1.19 -0.95 1.26
C VAL A 80 -1.71 -1.13 -0.15
N GLY A 81 -3.00 -1.47 -0.24
CA GLY A 81 -3.70 -1.58 -1.50
C GLY A 81 -4.80 -2.63 -1.44
N GLN A 82 -5.73 -2.51 -2.37
CA GLN A 82 -6.82 -3.45 -2.51
C GLN A 82 -6.46 -4.47 -3.60
N VAL A 83 -5.65 -5.45 -3.23
CA VAL A 83 -5.19 -6.50 -4.14
C VAL A 83 -6.36 -7.20 -4.84
N GLU A 84 -7.45 -7.44 -4.10
CA GLU A 84 -8.70 -7.97 -4.66
C GLU A 84 -9.28 -7.09 -5.78
N SER A 85 -9.36 -5.77 -5.57
CA SER A 85 -9.83 -4.81 -6.57
C SER A 85 -8.90 -4.74 -7.79
N MET A 86 -7.58 -4.86 -7.57
CA MET A 86 -6.59 -4.88 -8.66
C MET A 86 -6.70 -6.12 -9.54
N ILE A 87 -6.93 -7.30 -8.95
CA ILE A 87 -7.00 -8.58 -9.67
C ILE A 87 -8.36 -8.72 -10.38
N ASN A 88 -9.45 -8.42 -9.68
CA ASN A 88 -10.80 -8.69 -10.18
C ASN A 88 -11.42 -7.52 -10.96
N SER A 89 -10.71 -6.40 -11.11
CA SER A 89 -11.25 -5.14 -11.64
C SER A 89 -12.53 -4.66 -10.91
N GLY A 90 -12.74 -5.13 -9.67
CA GLY A 90 -13.91 -4.81 -8.87
C GLY A 90 -13.80 -3.40 -8.31
N HIS A 91 -14.81 -2.57 -8.53
CA HIS A 91 -14.90 -1.25 -7.90
C HIS A 91 -15.29 -1.43 -6.43
N ARG A 92 -14.40 -1.03 -5.51
CA ARG A 92 -14.78 -0.77 -4.12
C ARG A 92 -14.69 0.73 -3.84
N LEU A 93 -15.62 1.24 -3.04
CA LEU A 93 -15.86 2.66 -2.78
C LEU A 93 -15.02 3.21 -1.60
N TYR A 94 -13.83 2.67 -1.36
CA TYR A 94 -12.98 3.15 -0.28
C TYR A 94 -11.92 4.12 -0.81
N VAL A 95 -11.65 5.15 -0.03
CA VAL A 95 -10.61 6.16 -0.22
C VAL A 95 -9.39 5.78 0.61
#